data_AF-W4FF28-F1
#
_entry.id   AF-W4FF28-F1
#
_cell.length_a   1.000
_cell.length_b   1.000
_cell.length_c   1.000
_cell.angle_alpha   90.00
_cell.angle_beta   90.00
_cell.angle_gamma   90.00
#
_symmetry.space_group_name_H-M   'P 1'
#
loop_
_entity.id
_entity.type
_entity.pdbx_description
1 polymer ?
#
loop_
_entity_poly.entity_id
_entity_poly.type
_entity_poly.pdbx_seq_one_letter_code
_entity_poly.pdbx_strand_id
1 'polypeptide(L)'
;MLFKGPQDASDTVIEERTSNTRLFHSITTGGAFVNSLQGHFFEADRFIMVMRQVDDDEMHACGPMLRQRHYRSWIEVRPVSPTHILMCHVSHLSHEFRAHDGFLSMAELAVLVGIDVTGIDDDDKDAYVRREFVRRGNDDLVPWRQYLTGLLQASLQQDTTRI
;
A
#
# COMPACT_ATOMS: atom_id res chain seq x y z
N MET A 1 -5.60 -5.24 -0.20
CA MET A 1 -5.39 -3.83 0.18
C MET A 1 -3.93 -3.45 0.03
N LEU A 2 -3.59 -2.72 -1.05
CA LEU A 2 -2.48 -1.78 -0.97
C LEU A 2 -2.75 -0.85 0.22
N PHE A 3 -1.71 -0.25 0.78
CA PHE A 3 -1.88 0.91 1.65
C PHE A 3 -3.02 1.76 1.11
N LYS A 4 -4.14 1.88 1.82
CA LYS A 4 -4.94 3.07 1.63
C LYS A 4 -4.05 4.18 2.13
N GLY A 5 -3.95 5.27 1.39
CA GLY A 5 -3.08 6.38 1.77
C GLY A 5 -3.44 6.95 3.15
N PRO A 6 -3.02 8.18 3.47
CA PRO A 6 -3.30 8.84 4.76
C PRO A 6 -4.77 8.88 5.22
N GLN A 7 -5.72 8.48 4.37
CA GLN A 7 -7.16 8.45 4.60
C GLN A 7 -7.63 7.33 5.57
N ASP A 8 -6.85 6.28 5.78
CA ASP A 8 -7.19 5.16 6.71
C ASP A 8 -6.49 5.28 8.08
N ALA A 9 -5.73 6.35 8.32
CA ALA A 9 -5.01 6.56 9.56
C ALA A 9 -5.95 7.01 10.70
N SER A 10 -5.74 6.48 11.90
CA SER A 10 -6.22 7.12 13.13
C SER A 10 -5.49 8.46 13.27
N ASP A 11 -6.21 9.53 13.63
CA ASP A 11 -5.91 10.98 13.80
C ASP A 11 -4.46 11.52 13.78
N THR A 12 -3.41 10.71 13.97
CA THR A 12 -1.99 11.09 13.89
C THR A 12 -1.25 10.32 12.79
N VAL A 13 -1.03 10.97 11.65
CA VAL A 13 -0.04 10.56 10.64
C VAL A 13 1.19 11.44 10.80
N ILE A 14 2.33 10.83 11.08
CA ILE A 14 3.63 11.49 10.99
C ILE A 14 4.15 11.25 9.58
N GLU A 15 4.42 12.33 8.85
CA GLU A 15 5.07 12.28 7.54
C GLU A 15 6.36 13.10 7.56
N GLU A 16 7.49 12.44 7.37
CA GLU A 16 8.77 13.10 7.13
C GLU A 16 9.05 13.14 5.64
N ARG A 17 9.40 14.33 5.12
CA ARG A 17 9.65 14.54 3.69
C ARG A 17 11.07 15.04 3.45
N THR A 18 11.73 14.43 2.48
CA THR A 18 12.94 14.99 1.86
C THR A 18 12.66 15.36 0.40
N SER A 19 13.69 15.58 -0.42
CA SER A 19 13.55 15.86 -1.85
C SER A 19 12.88 14.72 -2.62
N ASN A 20 13.24 13.48 -2.31
CA ASN A 20 12.77 12.29 -3.03
C ASN A 20 12.28 11.17 -2.11
N THR A 21 12.26 11.35 -0.79
CA THR A 21 11.72 10.33 0.12
C THR A 21 10.58 10.85 0.97
N ARG A 22 9.69 9.93 1.34
CA ARG A 22 8.62 10.14 2.31
C ARG A 22 8.61 8.97 3.29
N LEU A 23 8.72 9.26 4.57
CA LEU A 23 8.55 8.29 5.64
C LEU A 23 7.19 8.53 6.30
N PHE A 24 6.38 7.49 6.40
CA PHE A 24 5.07 7.54 7.02
C PHE A 24 5.05 6.68 8.27
N HIS A 25 4.60 7.25 9.38
CA HIS A 25 4.30 6.53 10.60
C HIS A 25 2.86 6.81 11.02
N SER A 26 2.04 5.76 11.11
CA SER A 26 0.66 5.89 11.59
C SER A 26 0.13 4.57 12.11
N ILE A 27 -0.99 4.63 12.80
CA ILE A 27 -1.80 3.45 13.12
C ILE A 27 -3.11 3.60 12.36
N THR A 28 -3.58 2.57 11.68
CA THR A 28 -4.90 2.64 11.02
C THR A 28 -6.01 2.48 12.04
N THR A 29 -7.22 2.94 11.71
CA THR A 29 -8.42 2.69 12.56
C THR A 29 -8.68 1.20 12.78
N GLY A 30 -8.24 0.34 11.86
CA GLY A 30 -8.29 -1.10 12.00
C GLY A 30 -7.24 -1.69 12.95
N GLY A 31 -6.27 -0.91 13.44
CA GLY A 31 -5.17 -1.40 14.28
C GLY A 31 -4.00 -1.99 13.50
N ALA A 32 -3.79 -1.56 12.26
CA ALA A 32 -2.57 -1.88 11.52
C ALA A 32 -1.51 -0.81 11.76
N PHE A 33 -0.29 -1.24 12.06
CA PHE A 33 0.87 -0.38 12.22
C PHE A 33 1.53 -0.13 10.86
N VAL A 34 1.51 1.14 10.47
CA VAL A 34 2.05 1.66 9.22
C VAL A 34 3.39 2.30 9.51
N ASN A 35 4.46 1.71 9.00
CA ASN A 35 5.78 2.33 8.98
C ASN A 35 6.36 2.15 7.58
N SER A 36 6.15 3.13 6.71
CA SER A 36 6.44 3.04 5.29
C SER A 36 7.50 4.03 4.86
N LEU A 37 8.57 3.54 4.25
CA LEU A 37 9.48 4.39 3.49
C LEU A 37 9.10 4.35 2.01
N GLN A 38 8.99 5.52 1.39
CA GLN A 38 8.76 5.69 -0.03
C GLN A 38 9.90 6.48 -0.67
N GLY A 39 10.32 6.07 -1.86
CA GLY A 39 11.17 6.83 -2.77
C GLY A 39 10.38 7.25 -4.00
N HIS A 40 10.46 8.53 -4.35
CA HIS A 40 9.75 9.19 -5.45
C HIS A 40 10.78 9.70 -6.45
N PHE A 41 10.77 9.15 -7.66
CA PHE A 41 11.69 9.53 -8.73
C PHE A 41 10.90 10.07 -9.91
N PHE A 42 11.17 11.32 -10.26
CA PHE A 42 10.58 12.00 -11.41
C PHE A 42 11.65 12.09 -12.49
N GLU A 43 11.37 11.47 -13.63
CA GLU A 43 12.18 11.55 -14.84
C GLU A 43 11.36 12.25 -15.94
N ALA A 44 12.01 12.60 -17.06
CA ALA A 44 11.38 13.39 -18.12
C ALA A 44 10.10 12.74 -18.72
N ASP A 45 10.02 11.41 -18.70
CA ASP A 45 8.94 10.65 -19.31
C ASP A 45 8.30 9.64 -18.36
N ARG A 46 8.67 9.62 -17.07
CA ARG A 46 8.09 8.65 -16.13
C ARG A 46 8.21 9.09 -14.68
N PHE A 47 7.31 8.54 -13.88
CA PHE A 47 7.34 8.59 -12.43
C PHE A 47 7.52 7.19 -11.88
N ILE A 48 8.47 7.03 -10.96
CA ILE A 48 8.70 5.79 -10.25
C ILE A 48 8.50 6.03 -8.76
N MET A 49 7.66 5.19 -8.15
CA MET A 49 7.50 5.11 -6.70
C MET A 49 7.93 3.72 -6.23
N VAL A 50 8.92 3.69 -5.35
CA VAL A 50 9.29 2.49 -4.60
C VAL A 50 8.83 2.65 -3.17
N MET A 51 8.28 1.59 -2.58
CA MET A 51 7.85 1.61 -1.19
C MET A 51 8.22 0.31 -0.48
N ARG A 52 8.59 0.42 0.79
CA ARG A 52 8.74 -0.73 1.69
C ARG A 52 8.17 -0.43 3.06
N GLN A 53 7.75 -1.48 3.75
CA GLN A 53 7.63 -1.45 5.20
C GLN A 53 9.03 -1.31 5.83
N VAL A 54 9.14 -0.49 6.86
CA VAL A 54 10.26 -0.47 7.80
C VAL A 54 9.88 -1.42 8.93
N ASP A 55 10.64 -2.51 9.02
CA ASP A 55 10.50 -3.52 10.05
C ASP A 55 11.48 -3.20 11.20
N ASP A 56 11.14 -3.58 12.43
CA ASP A 56 12.00 -3.45 13.62
C ASP A 56 12.60 -2.04 13.84
N ASP A 57 11.80 -1.02 13.63
CA ASP A 57 12.18 0.37 13.92
C ASP A 57 12.23 0.61 15.44
N GLU A 58 13.44 0.73 16.00
CA GLU A 58 13.67 0.95 17.43
C GLU A 58 13.08 2.29 17.92
N MET A 59 13.01 3.30 17.06
CA MET A 59 12.44 4.61 17.39
C MET A 59 10.91 4.58 17.40
N HIS A 60 10.33 3.68 16.60
CA HIS A 60 8.91 3.55 16.36
C HIS A 60 8.45 2.11 16.53
N ALA A 61 8.61 1.58 17.75
CA ALA A 61 8.26 0.20 18.06
C ALA A 61 6.77 -0.09 17.82
N CYS A 62 6.48 -1.20 17.15
CA CYS A 62 5.11 -1.67 16.96
C CYS A 62 4.55 -2.23 18.26
N GLY A 63 3.38 -1.74 18.68
CA GLY A 63 2.68 -2.28 19.84
C GLY A 63 2.30 -3.76 19.66
N PRO A 64 2.22 -4.54 20.75
CA PRO A 64 2.06 -6.00 20.68
C PRO A 64 0.75 -6.45 20.02
N MET A 65 -0.31 -5.64 20.13
CA MET A 65 -1.63 -5.93 19.57
C MET A 65 -1.81 -5.39 18.15
N LEU A 66 -0.87 -4.56 17.66
CA LEU A 66 -0.96 -3.99 16.34
C LEU A 66 -0.51 -5.01 15.29
N ARG A 67 -1.16 -4.94 14.13
CA ARG A 67 -0.83 -5.81 13.01
C ARG A 67 0.15 -5.13 12.07
N GLN A 68 1.11 -5.88 11.57
CA GLN A 68 2.07 -5.47 10.56
C GLN A 68 1.94 -6.35 9.34
N ARG A 69 2.53 -5.88 8.24
CA ARG A 69 2.68 -6.67 7.02
C ARG A 69 3.99 -6.28 6.36
N HIS A 70 4.80 -7.26 6.02
CA HIS A 70 5.94 -7.00 5.15
C HIS A 70 5.39 -6.67 3.78
N TYR A 71 5.78 -5.53 3.23
CA TYR A 71 5.54 -5.28 1.82
C TYR A 71 6.69 -4.52 1.20
N ARG A 72 6.89 -4.80 -0.08
CA ARG A 72 7.74 -4.04 -0.98
C ARG A 72 7.00 -3.89 -2.29
N SER A 73 6.91 -2.67 -2.79
CA SER A 73 6.26 -2.41 -4.07
C SER A 73 7.11 -1.50 -4.93
N TRP A 74 7.05 -1.76 -6.23
CA TRP A 74 7.58 -0.93 -7.29
C TRP A 74 6.41 -0.51 -8.17
N ILE A 75 6.26 0.79 -8.36
CA ILE A 75 5.23 1.38 -9.20
C ILE A 75 5.90 2.29 -10.20
N GLU A 76 5.61 2.08 -11.48
CA GLU A 76 6.05 2.94 -12.58
C GLU A 76 4.82 3.46 -13.32
N VAL A 77 4.81 4.76 -13.59
CA VAL A 77 3.77 5.44 -14.36
C VAL A 77 4.43 6.24 -15.46
N ARG A 78 4.04 6.00 -16.71
CA ARG A 78 4.60 6.70 -17.87
C ARG A 78 3.56 6.93 -18.95
N PRO A 79 3.61 8.05 -19.70
CA PRO A 79 2.81 8.20 -20.89
C PRO A 79 3.30 7.21 -21.96
N VAL A 80 2.36 6.66 -22.72
CA VAL A 80 2.64 5.86 -23.93
C VAL A 80 2.12 6.54 -25.19
N SER A 81 1.22 7.50 -25.03
CA SER A 81 0.77 8.43 -26.07
C SER A 81 0.23 9.71 -25.40
N PRO A 82 -0.11 10.77 -26.15
CA PRO A 82 -0.70 11.99 -25.58
C PRO A 82 -1.98 11.76 -24.76
N THR A 83 -2.65 10.63 -24.94
CA THR A 83 -3.93 10.30 -24.29
C THR A 83 -3.88 9.06 -23.42
N HIS A 84 -2.76 8.33 -23.40
CA HIS A 84 -2.66 7.05 -22.71
C HIS A 84 -1.45 7.01 -21.77
N ILE A 85 -1.67 6.45 -20.58
CA ILE A 85 -0.66 6.22 -19.56
C ILE A 85 -0.63 4.73 -19.27
N LEU A 86 0.58 4.18 -19.17
CA LEU A 86 0.82 2.84 -18.66
C LEU A 86 1.22 2.93 -17.19
N MET A 87 0.60 2.09 -16.36
CA MET A 87 1.01 1.86 -14.98
C MET A 87 1.46 0.42 -14.80
N CYS A 88 2.70 0.22 -14.38
CA CYS A 88 3.20 -1.06 -13.90
C CYS A 88 3.23 -1.03 -12.37
N HIS A 89 2.65 -2.05 -11.73
CA HIS A 89 2.70 -2.23 -10.28
C HIS A 89 3.12 -3.66 -9.98
N VAL A 90 4.25 -3.80 -9.30
CA VAL A 90 4.76 -5.08 -8.80
C VAL A 90 4.89 -4.97 -7.31
N SER A 91 4.33 -5.93 -6.58
CA SER A 91 4.37 -5.94 -5.12
C SER A 91 4.55 -7.34 -4.56
N HIS A 92 5.36 -7.42 -3.52
CA HIS A 92 5.46 -8.60 -2.66
C HIS A 92 4.90 -8.22 -1.30
N LEU A 93 3.91 -8.99 -0.83
CA LEU A 93 3.24 -8.75 0.43
C LEU A 93 3.16 -10.07 1.22
N SER A 94 3.50 -10.03 2.51
CA SER A 94 3.25 -11.15 3.41
C SER A 94 1.76 -11.21 3.81
N HIS A 95 1.37 -12.25 4.52
CA HIS A 95 0.15 -12.17 5.34
C HIS A 95 0.34 -11.11 6.45
N GLU A 96 -0.78 -10.61 6.98
CA GLU A 96 -0.73 -9.81 8.19
C GLU A 96 -0.24 -10.66 9.37
N PHE A 97 0.52 -10.04 10.27
CA PHE A 97 1.02 -10.68 11.48
C PHE A 97 1.00 -9.71 12.65
N ARG A 98 0.97 -10.24 13.87
CA ARG A 98 1.24 -9.48 15.10
C ARG A 98 2.67 -9.79 15.52
N ALA A 99 3.40 -8.79 16.02
CA ALA A 99 4.83 -8.93 16.35
C ALA A 99 5.13 -10.11 17.30
N HIS A 100 4.21 -10.45 18.21
CA HIS A 100 4.38 -11.55 19.16
C HIS A 100 3.53 -12.80 18.88
N ASP A 101 2.42 -12.68 18.15
CA ASP A 101 1.51 -13.81 17.90
C ASP A 101 1.70 -14.46 16.51
N GLY A 102 2.58 -13.89 15.69
CA GLY A 102 2.86 -14.40 14.34
C GLY A 102 1.76 -14.06 13.33
N PHE A 103 1.73 -14.81 12.23
CA PHE A 103 0.80 -14.59 11.12
C PHE A 103 -0.65 -14.88 11.51
N LEU A 104 -1.55 -14.02 11.03
CA LEU A 104 -2.99 -14.25 11.13
C LEU A 104 -3.38 -15.51 10.35
N SER A 105 -4.31 -16.27 10.92
CA SER A 105 -5.02 -17.33 10.22
C SER A 105 -5.91 -16.75 9.10
N MET A 106 -6.29 -17.58 8.13
CA MET A 106 -7.21 -17.15 7.06
C MET A 106 -8.61 -16.79 7.61
N ALA A 107 -9.04 -17.44 8.69
CA ALA A 107 -10.28 -17.09 9.38
C ALA A 107 -10.20 -15.68 10.02
N GLU A 108 -9.11 -15.37 10.72
CA GLU A 108 -8.89 -14.02 11.26
C GLU A 108 -8.81 -12.97 10.15
N LEU A 109 -8.14 -13.29 9.04
CA LEU A 109 -8.07 -12.41 7.88
C LEU A 109 -9.46 -12.16 7.29
N ALA A 110 -10.29 -13.20 7.16
CA ALA A 110 -11.65 -13.08 6.65
C ALA A 110 -12.49 -12.15 7.52
N VAL A 111 -12.45 -12.31 8.84
CA VAL A 111 -13.12 -11.42 9.79
C VAL A 111 -12.60 -9.99 9.64
N LEU A 112 -11.28 -9.83 9.60
CA LEU A 112 -10.63 -8.53 9.51
C LEU A 112 -11.06 -7.73 8.28
N VAL A 113 -11.10 -8.38 7.10
CA VAL A 113 -11.44 -7.70 5.83
C VAL A 113 -12.92 -7.85 5.45
N GLY A 114 -13.75 -8.41 6.33
CA GLY A 114 -15.18 -8.60 6.11
C GLY A 114 -15.49 -9.50 4.92
N ILE A 115 -14.80 -10.63 4.80
CA ILE A 115 -15.12 -11.69 3.84
C ILE A 115 -16.07 -12.67 4.52
N ASP A 116 -17.29 -12.76 4.01
CA ASP A 116 -18.25 -13.77 4.45
C ASP A 116 -17.88 -15.13 3.86
N VAL A 117 -17.79 -16.14 4.70
CA VAL A 117 -17.49 -17.53 4.33
C VAL A 117 -18.67 -18.47 4.61
N THR A 118 -19.84 -17.92 4.93
CA THR A 118 -21.06 -18.69 5.19
C THR A 118 -21.46 -19.47 3.94
N GLY A 119 -21.68 -20.78 4.08
CA GLY A 119 -22.05 -21.66 2.98
C GLY A 119 -20.89 -22.09 2.06
N ILE A 120 -19.66 -21.69 2.36
CA ILE A 120 -18.45 -22.22 1.73
C ILE A 120 -18.04 -23.51 2.46
N ASP A 121 -17.67 -24.53 1.71
CA ASP A 121 -17.12 -25.78 2.25
C ASP A 121 -15.87 -25.50 3.08
N ASP A 122 -15.72 -26.17 4.23
CA ASP A 122 -14.62 -25.96 5.17
C ASP A 122 -13.25 -26.14 4.49
N ASP A 123 -13.14 -27.13 3.60
CA ASP A 123 -11.90 -27.42 2.85
C ASP A 123 -11.55 -26.32 1.82
N ASP A 124 -12.53 -25.51 1.40
CA ASP A 124 -12.37 -24.47 0.39
C ASP A 124 -12.25 -23.05 0.95
N LYS A 125 -12.53 -22.84 2.24
CA LYS A 125 -12.58 -21.51 2.87
C LYS A 125 -11.30 -20.71 2.70
N ASP A 126 -10.16 -21.32 2.96
CA ASP A 126 -8.86 -20.63 2.85
C ASP A 126 -8.58 -20.16 1.43
N ALA A 127 -8.84 -21.03 0.45
CA ALA A 127 -8.66 -20.69 -0.96
C ALA A 127 -9.64 -19.59 -1.40
N TYR A 128 -10.88 -19.64 -0.92
CA TYR A 128 -11.89 -18.61 -1.16
C TYR A 128 -11.46 -17.25 -0.60
N VAL A 129 -11.09 -17.20 0.68
CA VAL A 129 -10.64 -15.96 1.35
C VAL A 129 -9.43 -15.36 0.62
N ARG A 130 -8.46 -16.17 0.20
CA ARG A 130 -7.30 -15.69 -0.56
C ARG A 130 -7.69 -15.06 -1.89
N ARG A 131 -8.57 -15.71 -2.66
CA ARG A 131 -9.05 -15.18 -3.95
C ARG A 131 -9.78 -13.86 -3.76
N GLU A 132 -10.66 -13.79 -2.77
CA GLU A 132 -11.45 -12.59 -2.51
C GLU A 132 -10.60 -11.44 -1.98
N PHE A 133 -9.60 -11.72 -1.14
CA PHE A 133 -8.62 -10.72 -0.68
C PHE A 133 -7.83 -10.12 -1.85
N VAL A 134 -7.36 -10.96 -2.79
CA VAL A 134 -6.66 -10.49 -4.00
C VAL A 134 -7.60 -9.68 -4.89
N ARG A 135 -8.83 -10.15 -5.10
CA ARG A 135 -9.83 -9.46 -5.92
C ARG A 135 -10.12 -8.06 -5.38
N ARG A 136 -10.45 -7.93 -4.09
CA ARG A 136 -10.68 -6.64 -3.43
C ARG A 136 -9.43 -5.75 -3.47
N GLY A 137 -8.25 -6.33 -3.28
CA GLY A 137 -6.98 -5.61 -3.39
C GLY A 137 -6.71 -5.04 -4.79
N ASN A 138 -7.19 -5.69 -5.85
CA ASN A 138 -7.10 -5.17 -7.22
C ASN A 138 -8.10 -4.03 -7.46
N ASP A 139 -9.27 -4.04 -6.82
CA ASP A 139 -10.24 -2.94 -6.90
C ASP A 139 -9.64 -1.64 -6.31
N ASP A 140 -8.82 -1.75 -5.25
CA ASP A 140 -8.10 -0.62 -4.66
C ASP A 140 -7.06 0.01 -5.61
N LEU A 141 -6.66 -0.65 -6.71
CA LEU A 141 -5.71 -0.07 -7.67
C LEU A 141 -6.30 1.12 -8.43
N VAL A 142 -7.62 1.22 -8.54
CA VAL A 142 -8.26 2.29 -9.33
C VAL A 142 -8.03 3.68 -8.72
N PRO A 143 -8.29 3.93 -7.42
CA PRO A 143 -7.92 5.20 -6.77
C PRO A 143 -6.42 5.50 -6.85
N TRP A 144 -5.56 4.48 -6.68
CA TRP A 144 -4.12 4.63 -6.81
C TRP A 144 -3.69 5.08 -8.21
N ARG A 145 -4.36 4.57 -9.26
CA ARG A 145 -4.13 5.03 -10.64
C ARG A 145 -4.34 6.51 -10.81
N GLN A 146 -5.43 7.04 -10.25
CA GLN A 146 -5.75 8.46 -10.34
C GLN A 146 -4.73 9.31 -9.59
N TYR A 147 -4.38 8.91 -8.36
CA TYR A 147 -3.39 9.63 -7.54
C TYR A 147 -2.02 9.71 -8.24
N LEU A 148 -1.49 8.57 -8.69
CA LEU A 148 -0.15 8.52 -9.29
C LEU A 148 -0.11 9.20 -10.67
N THR A 149 -1.20 9.12 -11.43
CA THR A 149 -1.36 9.90 -12.67
C THR A 149 -1.32 11.39 -12.40
N GLY A 150 -1.99 11.85 -11.33
CA GLY A 150 -1.95 13.25 -10.90
C GLY A 150 -0.54 13.71 -10.53
N LEU A 151 0.25 12.86 -9.85
CA LEU A 151 1.64 13.17 -9.53
C LEU A 151 2.50 13.34 -10.80
N LEU A 152 2.35 12.44 -11.77
CA LEU A 152 3.05 12.54 -13.07
C LEU A 152 2.65 13.81 -13.83
N GLN A 153 1.36 14.15 -13.87
CA GLN A 153 0.90 15.36 -14.55
C GLN A 153 1.45 16.63 -13.89
N ALA A 154 1.48 16.68 -12.57
CA ALA A 154 2.05 17.82 -11.83
C ALA A 154 3.55 17.99 -12.10
N SER A 155 4.32 16.90 -12.22
CA SER A 155 5.75 17.00 -12.54
C SER A 155 6.00 17.49 -13.96
N LEU A 156 5.25 16.97 -14.95
CA LEU A 156 5.37 17.41 -16.35
C LEU A 156 5.04 18.90 -16.54
N GLN A 157 4.09 19.43 -15.77
CA GLN A 157 3.75 20.85 -15.79
C GLN A 157 4.88 21.73 -15.22
N GLN A 158 5.57 21.26 -14.18
CA GLN A 158 6.70 21.98 -13.58
C GLN A 158 7.89 22.09 -14.54
N ASP A 159 8.15 21.06 -15.34
CA ASP A 159 9.21 21.11 -16.36
C ASP A 159 8.87 22.06 -17.51
N THR A 160 7.59 22.13 -17.90
CA THR A 160 7.14 23.04 -18.98
C THR A 160 7.22 24.52 -18.57
N THR A 161 7.11 24.84 -17.28
CA THR A 161 7.13 26.22 -16.77
C THR A 161 8.56 26.74 -16.50
N ARG A 162 9.57 25.88 -16.62
CA ARG A 162 11.00 26.22 -16.42
C ARG A 162 11.75 26.53 -17.72
N ILE A 163 11.05 26.56 -18.86
CA ILE A 163 11.57 26.90 -20.20
C ILE A 163 11.08 28.29 -20.58
#